data_AF-A0A943VSQ1-F1
#
_entry.id   AF-A0A943VSQ1-F1
#
_cell.length_a   1.000
_cell.length_b   1.000
_cell.length_c   1.000
_cell.angle_alpha   90.00
_cell.angle_beta   90.00
_cell.angle_gamma   90.00
#
_symmetry.space_group_name_H-M   'P 1'
#
loop_
_entity.id
_entity.type
_entity.pdbx_description
1 polymer ?
#
loop_
_entity_poly.entity_id
_entity_poly.type
_entity_poly.pdbx_seq_one_letter_code
_entity_poly.pdbx_strand_id
1 'polypeptide(L)' 'MINKHTKQSVEIEFWDIEPEDIPELEESDIPGVYFNEFREYVDEEGNRLSPSEVDAIRYKDDYEDDYYR' A
#
# COMPACT_ATOMS: atom_id res chain seq x y z
N MET A 1 -6.99 -34.99 -36.96
CA MET A 1 -7.36 -34.76 -35.55
C MET A 1 -6.34 -33.82 -34.93
N ILE A 2 -6.69 -32.55 -34.73
CA ILE A 2 -5.92 -31.60 -33.92
C ILE A 2 -6.93 -30.83 -33.06
N ASN A 3 -7.01 -31.18 -31.78
CA ASN A 3 -7.87 -30.53 -30.80
C ASN A 3 -7.27 -29.15 -30.48
N LYS A 4 -7.79 -28.11 -31.15
CA LYS A 4 -7.50 -26.72 -30.80
C LYS A 4 -8.03 -26.48 -29.40
N HIS A 5 -7.12 -26.30 -28.44
CA HIS A 5 -7.45 -25.94 -27.08
C HIS A 5 -8.17 -24.60 -27.12
N THR A 6 -9.47 -24.64 -26.86
CA THR A 6 -10.31 -23.47 -26.65
C THR A 6 -9.76 -22.77 -25.42
N LYS A 7 -9.24 -21.55 -25.59
CA LYS A 7 -8.95 -20.64 -24.49
C LYS A 7 -10.25 -20.53 -23.68
N GLN A 8 -10.32 -21.22 -22.55
CA GLN A 8 -11.41 -21.02 -21.60
C GLN A 8 -11.33 -19.55 -21.22
N SER A 9 -12.27 -18.77 -21.73
CA SER A 9 -12.61 -17.46 -21.21
C SER A 9 -12.98 -17.69 -19.75
N VAL A 10 -12.04 -17.45 -18.85
CA VAL A 10 -12.35 -17.34 -17.43
C VAL A 10 -13.23 -16.11 -17.34
N GLU A 11 -14.54 -16.33 -17.23
CA GLU A 11 -15.51 -15.31 -16.87
C GLU A 11 -15.16 -14.92 -15.44
N ILE A 12 -14.41 -13.83 -15.30
CA ILE A 12 -14.16 -13.20 -14.01
C ILE A 12 -15.49 -12.57 -13.63
N GLU A 13 -16.25 -13.27 -12.80
CA GLU A 13 -17.41 -12.68 -12.15
C GLU A 13 -16.90 -11.61 -11.19
N PHE A 14 -16.93 -10.36 -11.67
CA PHE A 14 -16.85 -9.19 -10.81
C PHE A 14 -18.07 -9.27 -9.89
N TRP A 15 -17.85 -9.77 -8.68
CA TRP A 15 -18.79 -9.52 -7.59
C TRP A 15 -19.01 -8.01 -7.54
N ASP A 16 -20.27 -7.59 -7.41
CA ASP A 16 -20.63 -6.18 -7.23
C ASP A 16 -19.98 -5.68 -5.94
N ILE A 17 -18.74 -5.20 -6.05
CA ILE A 17 -18.04 -4.51 -4.97
C ILE A 17 -18.81 -3.21 -4.82
N GLU A 18 -19.73 -3.16 -3.86
CA GLU A 18 -20.21 -1.89 -3.33
C GLU A 18 -18.95 -1.06 -3.05
N PRO A 19 -18.88 0.23 -3.45
CA PRO A 19 -17.77 1.07 -3.07
C PRO A 19 -17.86 1.22 -1.55
N GLU A 20 -17.21 0.31 -0.84
CA GLU A 20 -16.89 0.48 0.57
C GLU A 20 -16.25 1.85 0.69
N ASP A 21 -16.74 2.63 1.66
CA ASP A 21 -16.29 3.97 1.95
C ASP A 21 -14.76 4.04 1.85
N ILE A 22 -14.26 5.18 1.34
CA ILE A 22 -12.83 5.47 1.16
C ILE A 22 -12.05 4.82 2.32
N PRO A 23 -11.09 3.91 2.04
CA PRO A 23 -10.47 3.10 3.08
C PRO A 23 -10.02 4.01 4.21
N GLU A 24 -10.55 3.78 5.42
CA GLU A 24 -10.24 4.61 6.58
C GLU A 24 -8.78 4.35 6.97
N LEU A 25 -7.90 5.29 6.64
CA LEU A 25 -6.50 5.25 7.00
C LEU A 25 -6.30 5.88 8.39
N GLU A 26 -5.82 5.09 9.35
CA GLU A 26 -5.48 5.58 10.69
C GLU A 26 -4.08 6.19 10.66
N GLU A 27 -3.90 7.41 11.19
CA GLU A 27 -2.57 8.03 11.31
C GLU A 27 -1.67 7.19 12.23
N SER A 28 -0.48 6.83 11.75
CA SER A 28 0.51 6.14 12.57
C SER A 28 1.29 7.13 13.46
N ASP A 29 2.13 6.60 14.36
CA ASP A 29 3.08 7.38 15.15
C ASP A 29 4.16 8.09 14.30
N ILE A 30 4.24 7.79 13.00
CA ILE A 30 5.21 8.36 12.05
C ILE A 30 4.47 9.29 11.09
N PRO A 31 4.86 10.57 10.99
CA PRO A 31 4.20 11.51 10.10
C PRO A 31 4.33 11.06 8.63
N GLY A 32 3.21 11.05 7.89
CA GLY A 32 3.16 10.61 6.50
C GLY A 32 3.09 9.08 6.30
N VAL A 33 2.95 8.32 7.39
CA VAL A 33 2.68 6.88 7.35
C VAL A 33 1.34 6.61 8.04
N TYR A 34 0.53 5.77 7.42
CA TYR A 34 -0.81 5.42 7.87
C TYR A 34 -0.95 3.91 8.06
N PHE A 35 -1.93 3.50 8.84
CA PHE A 35 -2.36 2.12 8.98
C PHE A 35 -3.64 1.90 8.19
N ASN A 36 -3.62 0.89 7.32
CA ASN A 36 -4.86 0.39 6.73
C ASN A 36 -5.62 -0.50 7.72
N GLU A 37 -6.78 -1.00 7.31
CA GLU A 37 -7.64 -1.92 8.08
C GLU A 37 -6.92 -3.20 8.55
N PHE A 38 -5.86 -3.60 7.85
CA PHE A 38 -5.01 -4.75 8.19
C PHE A 38 -3.85 -4.39 9.12
N ARG A 39 -3.79 -3.14 9.58
CA ARG A 39 -2.68 -2.56 10.37
C ARG A 39 -1.34 -2.65 9.65
N GLU A 40 -1.37 -2.60 8.33
CA GLU A 40 -0.20 -2.52 7.47
C GLU A 40 0.16 -1.05 7.24
N TYR A 41 1.46 -0.77 7.23
CA TYR A 41 1.98 0.56 6.94
C TYR A 41 1.76 0.91 5.47
N VAL A 42 1.02 2.00 5.22
CA VAL A 42 0.72 2.54 3.89
C VAL A 42 1.04 4.03 3.85
N ASP A 43 1.19 4.57 2.65
CA ASP A 43 1.26 6.03 2.42
C ASP A 43 -0.13 6.68 2.40
N GLU A 44 -0.17 7.99 2.18
CA GLU A 44 -1.43 8.77 2.07
C GLU A 44 -2.32 8.35 0.90
N GLU A 45 -1.75 7.68 -0.11
CA GLU A 45 -2.46 7.12 -1.26
C GLU A 45 -2.94 5.67 -1.01
N GLY A 46 -2.60 5.08 0.15
CA GLY A 46 -2.91 3.70 0.51
C GLY A 46 -1.96 2.66 -0.11
N ASN A 47 -0.83 3.08 -0.68
CA ASN A 47 0.18 2.14 -1.15
C ASN A 47 0.96 1.60 0.04
N ARG A 48 1.11 0.28 0.06
CA ARG A 48 1.93 -0.42 1.05
C ARG A 48 3.38 0.05 1.04
N LEU A 49 3.85 0.46 2.21
CA LEU A 49 5.24 0.81 2.47
C LEU A 49 6.01 -0.41 2.99
N SER A 50 7.26 -0.53 2.55
CA SER A 50 8.21 -1.47 3.11
C SER A 50 8.82 -0.93 4.42
N PRO A 51 9.36 -1.81 5.29
CA PRO A 51 10.02 -1.37 6.52
C PRO A 51 11.14 -0.34 6.29
N SER A 52 11.87 -0.45 5.18
CA SER A 52 12.93 0.51 4.82
C SER A 52 12.38 1.89 4.45
N GLU A 53 11.21 1.95 3.82
CA GLU A 53 10.56 3.21 3.47
C GLU A 53 10.00 3.88 4.72
N VAL A 54 9.36 3.11 5.59
CA VAL A 54 8.91 3.58 6.91
C VAL A 54 10.08 4.11 7.74
N ASP A 55 11.20 3.37 7.79
CA ASP A 55 12.41 3.82 8.48
C ASP A 55 13.01 5.07 7.85
N ALA A 56 13.02 5.18 6.52
CA ALA A 56 13.49 6.39 5.84
C ALA A 56 12.63 7.61 6.16
N ILE A 57 11.31 7.45 6.28
CA ILE A 57 10.39 8.53 6.67
C ILE A 57 10.63 8.91 8.14
N ARG A 58 10.76 7.93 9.02
CA ARG A 58 11.06 8.13 10.45
C ARG A 58 12.37 8.85 10.70
N TYR A 59 13.35 8.66 9.81
CA TYR A 59 14.71 9.17 9.99
C TYR A 59 14.96 10.53 9.33
N LYS A 60 14.02 11.03 8.51
CA LYS A 60 14.16 12.33 7.83
C LYS A 60 14.18 13.54 8.77
N ASP A 61 13.60 13.43 9.98
CA ASP A 61 13.51 14.57 10.90
C ASP A 61 14.79 14.81 11.73
N ASP A 62 15.71 13.85 11.80
CA ASP A 62 16.85 13.90 12.75
C ASP A 62 18.25 13.89 12.10
N TYR A 63 18.40 13.92 10.77
CA TYR A 63 19.70 13.66 10.10
C TYR A 63 20.17 14.67 9.05
N GLU A 64 19.68 15.91 9.08
CA GLU A 64 20.16 16.97 8.18
C GLU A 64 21.12 17.98 8.86
N ASP A 65 21.45 17.89 10.16
CA ASP A 65 22.08 19.03 10.87
C ASP A 65 23.47 18.81 11.49
N ASP A 66 24.09 17.63 11.34
CA ASP A 66 25.36 17.32 12.02
C ASP A 66 26.55 16.91 11.12
N TYR A 67 26.42 17.02 9.79
CA TYR A 67 27.53 16.71 8.85
C TYR A 67 28.47 17.88 8.49
N TYR A 68 28.33 19.05 9.11
CA TYR A 68 29.26 20.18 8.96
C TYR A 68 29.60 20.83 10.31
N ARG A 69 30.58 20.28 11.02
CA ARG A 69 31.26 20.96 12.13
C ARG A 69 32.77 20.92 12.00
#